data_AF-A0A2V2GTW5-F1
#
_entry.id   AF-A0A2V2GTW5-F1
#
_cell.length_a   1.000
_cell.length_b   1.000
_cell.length_c   1.000
_cell.angle_alpha   90.00
_cell.angle_beta   90.00
_cell.angle_gamma   90.00
#
_symmetry.space_group_name_H-M   'P 1'
#
loop_
_entity.id
_entity.type
_entity.pdbx_description
1 polymer ?
#
loop_
_entity_poly.entity_id
_entity_poly.type
_entity_poly.pdbx_seq_one_letter_code
_entity_poly.pdbx_strand_id
1 'polypeptide(L)'
;MQQLNIDIGVEEFQVNGRGILRFNPGDPNLYHRFFDARETLAGLDEELTRKAAALEARADLSEEARAAEQLLLLAEYDGRIKALLTGIFSGQNDFDSILEGVNLAGVGTNGRRVVCNLLDALTPVLQQGARRTVERTAAQAAADADRARAARGA
;
A
#
# COMPACT_ATOMS: atom_id res chain seq x y z
N MET A 1 7.03 20.71 28.86
CA MET A 1 7.21 20.06 27.55
C MET A 1 7.49 21.12 26.51
N GLN A 2 8.35 20.85 25.53
CA GLN A 2 8.58 21.73 24.37
C GLN A 2 7.99 21.04 23.13
N GLN A 3 7.40 21.82 22.22
CA GLN A 3 6.76 21.33 21.00
C GLN A 3 7.61 21.70 19.78
N LEU A 4 7.84 20.74 18.88
CA LEU A 4 8.48 20.98 17.58
C LEU A 4 7.44 20.80 16.48
N ASN A 5 7.39 21.76 15.55
CA ASN A 5 6.53 21.69 14.37
C ASN A 5 7.43 21.45 13.15
N ILE A 6 7.37 20.23 12.60
CA ILE A 6 8.18 19.81 11.46
C ILE A 6 7.24 19.45 10.32
N ASP A 7 7.53 19.95 9.12
CA ASP A 7 6.89 19.46 7.89
C ASP A 7 7.47 18.10 7.54
N ILE A 8 6.68 17.04 7.74
CA ILE A 8 7.05 15.66 7.45
C ILE A 8 6.57 15.20 6.07
N GLY A 9 5.97 16.09 5.28
CA GLY A 9 5.48 15.81 3.92
C GLY A 9 4.35 14.78 3.84
N VAL A 10 3.63 14.52 4.95
CA VAL A 10 2.49 13.60 4.96
C VAL A 10 1.30 14.22 4.25
N GLU A 11 0.74 13.50 3.28
CA GLU A 11 -0.46 13.83 2.52
C GLU A 11 -1.62 12.88 2.94
N GLU A 12 -2.85 13.35 2.76
CA GLU A 12 -4.07 12.61 3.08
C GLU A 12 -4.84 12.25 1.80
N PHE A 13 -5.17 10.98 1.66
CA PHE A 13 -5.89 10.44 0.50
C PHE A 13 -7.22 9.88 0.96
N GLN A 14 -8.31 10.42 0.44
CA GLN A 14 -9.65 9.91 0.72
C GLN A 14 -9.95 8.70 -0.16
N VAL A 15 -10.21 7.56 0.48
CA VAL A 15 -10.61 6.30 -0.14
C VAL A 15 -12.14 6.23 -0.15
N ASN A 16 -12.73 6.11 -1.34
CA ASN A 16 -14.17 5.95 -1.56
C ASN A 16 -15.07 6.98 -0.83
N GLY A 17 -14.56 8.20 -0.61
CA GLY A 17 -15.32 9.29 0.02
C GLY A 17 -15.41 9.24 1.55
N ARG A 18 -14.73 8.29 2.22
CA ARG A 18 -14.80 8.13 3.69
C ARG A 18 -13.46 7.81 4.36
N GLY A 19 -12.83 6.71 3.97
CA GLY A 19 -11.57 6.27 4.57
C GLY A 19 -10.43 7.25 4.29
N ILE A 20 -9.55 7.50 5.25
CA ILE A 20 -8.38 8.37 5.06
C ILE A 20 -7.11 7.55 5.17
N LEU A 21 -6.35 7.50 4.07
CA LEU A 21 -5.01 6.94 4.02
C LEU A 21 -3.98 8.07 4.11
N ARG A 22 -3.04 7.99 5.05
CA ARG A 22 -2.03 9.01 5.32
C ARG A 22 -0.62 8.48 5.08
N PHE A 23 0.16 9.13 4.24
CA PHE A 23 1.58 8.82 4.06
C PHE A 23 2.30 9.97 3.38
N ASN A 24 3.63 9.99 3.43
CA ASN A 24 4.44 10.92 2.64
C ASN A 24 4.78 10.27 1.29
N PRO A 25 4.19 10.72 0.16
CA PRO A 25 4.50 10.15 -1.15
C PRO A 25 5.93 10.42 -1.57
N GLY A 26 6.62 11.39 -0.98
CA GLY A 26 8.02 11.68 -1.28
C GLY A 26 9.04 10.86 -0.48
N ASP A 27 8.61 10.04 0.49
CA ASP A 27 9.49 9.32 1.43
C ASP A 27 10.23 8.14 0.76
N PRO A 28 11.57 8.17 0.65
CA PRO A 28 12.35 7.03 0.15
C PRO A 28 12.07 5.71 0.89
N ASN A 29 11.82 5.75 2.20
CA ASN A 29 11.56 4.55 3.00
C ASN A 29 10.21 3.91 2.67
N LEU A 30 9.23 4.70 2.22
CA LEU A 30 7.97 4.17 1.70
C LEU A 30 8.24 3.29 0.46
N TYR A 31 9.10 3.74 -0.45
CA TYR A 31 9.44 2.99 -1.66
C TYR A 31 10.17 1.69 -1.35
N HIS A 32 11.16 1.71 -0.46
CA HIS A 32 11.85 0.49 -0.03
C HIS A 32 10.86 -0.54 0.49
N ARG A 33 10.01 -0.14 1.43
CA ARG A 33 8.96 -1.02 1.98
C ARG A 33 7.98 -1.51 0.93
N PHE A 34 7.56 -0.64 0.01
CA PHE A 34 6.64 -1.01 -1.06
C PHE A 34 7.26 -2.01 -2.05
N PHE A 35 8.53 -1.82 -2.43
CA PHE A 35 9.24 -2.73 -3.33
C PHE A 35 9.51 -4.09 -2.68
N ASP A 36 9.97 -4.11 -1.43
CA ASP A 36 10.22 -5.34 -0.67
C ASP A 36 8.93 -6.15 -0.48
N ALA A 37 7.80 -5.47 -0.32
CA ALA A 37 6.49 -6.10 -0.18
C ALA A 37 5.98 -6.78 -1.46
N ARG A 38 6.50 -6.47 -2.66
CA ARG A 38 5.99 -7.01 -3.93
C ARG A 38 6.12 -8.53 -4.02
N GLU A 39 7.26 -9.06 -3.61
CA GLU A 39 7.49 -10.51 -3.61
C GLU A 39 6.59 -11.21 -2.60
N THR A 40 6.38 -10.59 -1.44
CA THR A 40 5.47 -11.12 -0.42
C THR A 40 4.02 -11.13 -0.93
N LEU A 41 3.56 -10.05 -1.58
CA LEU A 41 2.23 -9.99 -2.19
C LEU A 41 2.02 -11.09 -3.24
N ALA A 42 2.99 -11.27 -4.15
CA ALA A 42 2.92 -12.32 -5.17
C ALA A 42 2.87 -13.72 -4.53
N GLY A 43 3.71 -13.97 -3.52
CA GLY A 43 3.71 -15.23 -2.78
C GLY A 43 2.37 -15.51 -2.08
N LEU A 44 1.73 -14.49 -1.50
CA LEU A 44 0.40 -14.60 -0.89
C LEU A 44 -0.68 -14.95 -1.93
N ASP A 45 -0.63 -14.34 -3.11
CA ASP A 45 -1.58 -14.61 -4.19
C ASP A 45 -1.45 -16.04 -4.73
N GLU A 46 -0.21 -16.50 -4.93
CA GLU A 46 0.08 -17.88 -5.35
C GLU A 46 -0.34 -18.89 -4.28
N GLU A 47 -0.06 -18.60 -3.01
CA GLU A 47 -0.46 -19.44 -1.88
C GLU A 47 -1.99 -19.58 -1.80
N LEU A 48 -2.71 -18.46 -1.87
CA LEU A 48 -4.17 -18.45 -1.88
C LEU A 48 -4.73 -19.27 -3.05
N THR A 49 -4.20 -19.07 -4.26
CA THR A 49 -4.63 -19.80 -5.46
C THR A 49 -4.42 -21.30 -5.30
N ARG A 50 -3.26 -21.72 -4.79
CA ARG A 50 -2.92 -23.12 -4.56
C ARG A 50 -3.79 -23.76 -3.50
N LYS A 51 -3.97 -23.11 -2.35
CA LYS A 51 -4.82 -23.60 -1.25
C LYS A 51 -6.28 -23.70 -1.69
N ALA A 52 -6.79 -22.72 -2.44
CA ALA A 52 -8.15 -22.75 -2.97
C ALA A 52 -8.37 -23.91 -3.95
N ALA A 53 -7.43 -24.14 -4.88
CA ALA A 53 -7.51 -25.27 -5.81
C ALA A 53 -7.45 -26.63 -5.07
N ALA A 54 -6.62 -26.75 -4.03
CA ALA A 54 -6.53 -27.94 -3.22
C ALA A 54 -7.84 -28.22 -2.46
N LEU A 55 -8.49 -27.19 -1.91
CA LEU A 55 -9.81 -27.32 -1.26
C LEU A 55 -10.88 -27.73 -2.26
N GLU A 56 -10.84 -27.24 -3.50
CA GLU A 56 -11.81 -27.61 -4.53
C GLU A 56 -11.68 -29.08 -4.96
N ALA A 57 -10.44 -29.60 -5.01
CA ALA A 57 -10.17 -30.99 -5.35
C ALA A 57 -10.56 -31.99 -4.25
N ARG A 58 -10.91 -31.53 -3.04
CA ARG A 58 -11.33 -32.39 -1.93
C ARG A 58 -12.75 -32.90 -2.11
N ALA A 59 -12.86 -34.16 -2.54
CA ALA A 59 -14.14 -34.87 -2.70
C ALA A 59 -14.74 -35.35 -1.36
N ASP A 60 -13.98 -35.31 -0.26
CA ASP A 60 -14.40 -35.74 1.08
C ASP A 60 -15.23 -34.70 1.84
N LEU A 61 -15.27 -33.45 1.36
CA LEU A 61 -15.99 -32.34 2.00
C LEU A 61 -17.38 -32.16 1.39
N SER A 62 -18.37 -31.85 2.23
CA SER A 62 -19.64 -31.29 1.75
C SER A 62 -19.42 -29.90 1.16
N GLU A 63 -20.38 -29.42 0.36
CA GLU A 63 -20.32 -28.07 -0.22
C GLU A 63 -20.26 -26.99 0.88
N GLU A 64 -21.02 -27.14 1.95
CA GLU A 64 -21.03 -26.20 3.08
C GLU A 64 -19.70 -26.20 3.83
N ALA A 65 -19.12 -27.38 4.06
CA ALA A 65 -17.81 -27.49 4.71
C ALA A 65 -16.70 -26.87 3.84
N ARG A 66 -16.75 -27.09 2.52
CA ARG A 66 -15.83 -26.48 1.56
C ARG A 66 -15.96 -24.96 1.54
N ALA A 67 -17.18 -24.43 1.50
CA ALA A 67 -17.43 -22.99 1.53
C ALA A 67 -16.91 -22.35 2.82
N ALA A 68 -17.11 -22.99 3.98
CA ALA A 68 -16.58 -22.50 5.25
C ALA A 68 -15.04 -22.42 5.26
N GLU A 69 -14.36 -23.47 4.77
CA GLU A 69 -12.90 -23.50 4.64
C GLU A 69 -12.37 -22.44 3.65
N GLN A 70 -13.08 -22.23 2.54
CA GLN A 70 -12.75 -21.16 1.59
C GLN A 70 -12.89 -19.77 2.23
N LEU A 71 -13.93 -19.52 3.02
CA LEU A 71 -14.09 -18.25 3.74
C LEU A 71 -12.96 -18.02 4.76
N LEU A 72 -12.54 -19.05 5.49
CA LEU A 72 -11.40 -18.97 6.42
C LEU A 72 -10.10 -18.65 5.67
N LEU A 73 -9.88 -19.28 4.53
CA LEU A 73 -8.72 -19.01 3.68
C LEU A 73 -8.67 -17.55 3.19
N LEU A 74 -9.82 -17.00 2.79
CA LEU A 74 -9.93 -15.59 2.38
C LEU A 74 -9.71 -14.63 3.56
N ALA A 75 -10.16 -14.98 4.77
CA ALA A 75 -9.91 -14.20 5.97
C ALA A 75 -8.42 -14.22 6.39
N GLU A 76 -7.74 -15.37 6.28
CA GLU A 76 -6.30 -15.48 6.52
C GLU A 76 -5.51 -14.58 5.56
N TYR A 77 -5.82 -14.67 4.26
CA TYR A 77 -5.18 -13.84 3.25
C TYR A 77 -5.39 -12.35 3.53
N ASP A 78 -6.63 -11.93 3.82
CA ASP A 78 -6.96 -10.55 4.14
C ASP A 78 -6.15 -9.99 5.30
N GLY A 79 -6.07 -10.72 6.41
CA GLY A 79 -5.27 -10.32 7.58
C GLY A 79 -3.79 -10.16 7.24
N ARG A 80 -3.22 -11.07 6.43
CA ARG A 80 -1.81 -11.03 6.00
C ARG A 80 -1.54 -9.83 5.09
N ILE A 81 -2.43 -9.54 4.14
CA ILE A 81 -2.30 -8.36 3.28
C ILE A 81 -2.43 -7.07 4.09
N LYS A 82 -3.42 -6.97 5.01
CA LYS A 82 -3.58 -5.80 5.88
C LYS A 82 -2.32 -5.54 6.71
N ALA A 83 -1.76 -6.59 7.32
CA ALA A 83 -0.51 -6.47 8.07
C ALA A 83 0.65 -5.94 7.21
N LEU A 84 0.76 -6.43 5.97
CA LEU A 84 1.77 -5.96 5.02
C LEU A 84 1.56 -4.48 4.64
N LEU A 85 0.32 -4.08 4.30
CA LEU A 85 -0.04 -2.72 3.96
C LEU A 85 0.21 -1.75 5.13
N THR A 86 -0.11 -2.16 6.36
CA THR A 86 0.20 -1.40 7.58
C THR A 86 1.71 -1.23 7.77
N GLY A 87 2.52 -2.24 7.45
CA GLY A 87 3.98 -2.13 7.44
C GLY A 87 4.49 -1.09 6.44
N ILE A 88 3.91 -1.06 5.23
CA ILE A 88 4.28 -0.12 4.16
C ILE A 88 3.87 1.31 4.52
N PHE A 89 2.59 1.53 4.85
CA PHE A 89 2.00 2.85 5.00
C PHE A 89 2.02 3.39 6.45
N SER A 90 2.56 2.63 7.41
CA SER A 90 2.60 2.91 8.86
C SER A 90 1.35 2.47 9.64
N GLY A 91 1.56 2.20 10.94
CA GLY A 91 0.54 1.77 11.90
C GLY A 91 -0.59 2.77 12.19
N GLN A 92 -0.50 4.00 11.67
CA GLN A 92 -1.59 4.97 11.76
C GLN A 92 -2.71 4.69 10.76
N ASN A 93 -2.45 3.87 9.73
CA ASN A 93 -3.42 3.50 8.73
C ASN A 93 -4.09 2.19 9.11
N ASP A 94 -5.34 2.29 9.56
CA ASP A 94 -6.19 1.13 9.78
C ASP A 94 -6.95 0.77 8.50
N PHE A 95 -6.51 -0.30 7.82
CA PHE A 95 -7.10 -0.73 6.57
C PHE A 95 -8.52 -1.32 6.72
N ASP A 96 -8.91 -1.77 7.91
CA ASP A 96 -10.30 -2.15 8.16
C ASP A 96 -11.21 -0.92 8.10
N SER A 97 -10.83 0.14 8.82
CA SER A 97 -11.56 1.40 8.81
C SER A 97 -11.52 2.10 7.45
N ILE A 98 -10.37 2.10 6.77
CA ILE A 98 -10.19 2.74 5.45
C ILE A 98 -11.06 2.09 4.38
N LEU A 99 -11.25 0.77 4.45
CA LEU A 99 -11.98 -0.02 3.45
C LEU A 99 -13.41 -0.37 3.90
N GLU A 100 -13.92 0.22 4.98
CA GLU A 100 -15.26 -0.02 5.50
C GLU A 100 -15.55 -1.51 5.78
N GLY A 101 -14.53 -2.23 6.28
CA GLY A 101 -14.60 -3.66 6.58
C GLY A 101 -14.58 -4.58 5.35
N VAL A 102 -14.39 -4.04 4.14
CA VAL A 102 -14.26 -4.85 2.92
C VAL A 102 -12.97 -5.66 2.97
N ASN A 103 -13.11 -6.96 2.70
CA ASN A 103 -12.01 -7.90 2.61
C ASN A 103 -11.17 -7.67 1.33
N LEU A 104 -9.85 -7.66 1.47
CA LEU A 104 -8.89 -7.41 0.39
C LEU A 104 -8.80 -8.53 -0.66
N ALA A 105 -9.18 -9.77 -0.30
CA ALA A 105 -9.42 -10.86 -1.24
C ALA A 105 -10.77 -10.76 -1.95
N GLY A 106 -11.69 -9.93 -1.44
CA GLY A 106 -12.98 -9.68 -2.05
C GLY A 106 -12.82 -9.19 -3.49
N VAL A 107 -13.76 -9.56 -4.37
CA VAL A 107 -13.73 -9.19 -5.78
C VAL A 107 -14.71 -8.05 -6.02
N GLY A 108 -14.22 -6.96 -6.59
CA GLY A 108 -15.06 -5.82 -6.98
C GLY A 108 -15.93 -6.13 -8.19
N THR A 109 -16.82 -5.21 -8.54
CA THR A 109 -17.69 -5.32 -9.73
C THR A 109 -16.92 -5.42 -11.05
N ASN A 110 -15.64 -5.06 -11.04
CA ASN A 110 -14.71 -5.18 -12.16
C ASN A 110 -14.03 -6.55 -12.28
N GLY A 111 -14.38 -7.52 -11.43
CA GLY A 111 -13.80 -8.86 -11.43
C GLY A 111 -12.39 -8.95 -10.84
N ARG A 112 -11.86 -7.86 -10.27
CA ARG A 112 -10.53 -7.83 -9.66
C ARG A 112 -10.61 -7.77 -8.15
N ARG A 113 -9.61 -8.33 -7.47
CA ARG A 113 -9.50 -8.25 -6.01
C ARG A 113 -9.36 -6.81 -5.56
N VAL A 114 -9.93 -6.51 -4.39
CA VAL A 114 -9.88 -5.16 -3.79
C VAL A 114 -8.43 -4.72 -3.56
N VAL A 115 -7.53 -5.63 -3.16
CA VAL A 115 -6.09 -5.31 -3.05
C VAL A 115 -5.49 -4.82 -4.37
N CYS A 116 -5.82 -5.44 -5.51
CA CYS A 116 -5.32 -5.00 -6.80
C CYS A 116 -5.89 -3.61 -7.16
N ASN A 117 -7.17 -3.38 -6.89
CA ASN A 117 -7.80 -2.09 -7.14
C ASN A 117 -7.15 -0.97 -6.29
N LEU A 118 -6.81 -1.27 -5.04
CA LEU A 118 -6.11 -0.35 -4.15
C LEU A 118 -4.70 -0.03 -4.66
N LEU A 119 -3.90 -1.05 -4.99
CA LEU A 119 -2.53 -0.86 -5.48
C LEU A 119 -2.49 -0.09 -6.81
N ASP A 120 -3.44 -0.36 -7.71
CA ASP A 120 -3.58 0.38 -8.97
C ASP A 120 -3.92 1.85 -8.72
N ALA A 121 -4.81 2.15 -7.78
CA ALA A 121 -5.15 3.53 -7.41
C ALA A 121 -3.97 4.27 -6.77
N LEU A 122 -3.12 3.55 -6.01
CA LEU A 122 -1.92 4.12 -5.37
C LEU A 122 -0.75 4.31 -6.33
N THR A 123 -0.65 3.50 -7.37
CA THR A 123 0.45 3.54 -8.35
C THR A 123 0.72 4.95 -8.90
N PRO A 124 -0.26 5.70 -9.45
CA PRO A 124 0.00 7.05 -9.96
C PRO A 124 0.40 8.03 -8.86
N VAL A 125 -0.12 7.86 -7.62
CA VAL A 125 0.24 8.71 -6.48
C VAL A 125 1.71 8.51 -6.09
N LEU A 126 2.14 7.25 -5.99
CA LEU A 126 3.53 6.89 -5.69
C LEU A 126 4.49 7.35 -6.81
N GLN A 127 4.14 7.14 -8.08
CA GLN A 127 4.97 7.60 -9.19
C GLN A 127 5.14 9.12 -9.21
N GLN A 128 4.06 9.86 -8.97
CA GLN A 128 4.11 11.32 -8.87
C GLN A 128 4.92 11.77 -7.66
N GLY A 129 4.73 11.15 -6.50
CA GLY A 129 5.51 11.42 -5.30
C GLY A 129 7.01 11.27 -5.53
N ALA A 130 7.43 10.15 -6.14
CA ALA A 130 8.83 9.86 -6.44
C ALA A 130 9.43 10.91 -7.37
N ARG A 131 8.68 11.25 -8.44
CA ARG A 131 9.08 12.27 -9.40
C ARG A 131 9.25 13.63 -8.74
N ARG A 132 8.29 14.06 -7.90
CA ARG A 132 8.37 15.33 -7.16
C ARG A 132 9.61 15.38 -6.27
N THR A 133 9.95 14.28 -5.59
CA THR A 133 11.15 14.21 -4.74
C THR A 133 12.42 14.40 -5.55
N VAL A 134 12.55 13.72 -6.69
CA VAL A 134 13.72 13.86 -7.57
C VAL A 134 13.82 15.29 -8.12
N GLU A 135 12.73 15.85 -8.62
CA GLU A 135 12.69 17.20 -9.18
C GLU A 135 13.05 18.28 -8.14
N ARG A 136 12.46 18.20 -6.92
CA ARG A 136 12.77 19.13 -5.83
C ARG A 136 14.23 19.03 -5.40
N THR A 137 14.76 17.81 -5.28
CA THR A 137 16.16 17.59 -4.90
C THR A 137 17.12 18.19 -5.93
N ALA A 138 16.85 17.99 -7.23
CA ALA A 138 17.64 18.58 -8.29
C ALA A 138 17.56 20.12 -8.30
N ALA A 139 16.37 20.67 -8.14
CA ALA A 139 16.15 22.13 -8.08
C ALA A 139 16.88 22.76 -6.88
N GLN A 140 16.85 22.09 -5.72
CA GLN A 140 17.56 22.53 -4.52
C GLN A 140 19.07 22.59 -4.78
N ALA A 141 19.64 21.52 -5.34
CA ALA A 141 21.07 21.43 -5.65
C ALA A 141 21.51 22.50 -6.67
N ALA A 142 20.69 22.78 -7.68
CA ALA A 142 20.95 23.85 -8.64
C ALA A 142 20.98 25.23 -7.98
N ALA A 143 19.97 25.52 -7.13
CA ALA A 143 19.89 26.78 -6.40
C ALA A 143 21.06 26.96 -5.41
N ASP A 144 21.50 25.89 -4.75
CA ASP A 144 22.70 25.89 -3.91
C ASP A 144 23.96 26.20 -4.71
N ALA A 145 24.11 25.59 -5.90
CA ALA A 145 25.24 25.84 -6.78
C ALA A 145 25.27 27.30 -7.28
N ASP A 146 24.12 27.87 -7.63
CA ASP A 146 24.02 29.27 -8.07
C ASP A 146 24.34 30.25 -6.94
N ARG A 147 23.82 30.00 -5.72
CA ARG A 147 24.19 30.77 -4.52
C ARG A 147 25.70 30.73 -4.28
N ALA A 148 26.31 29.54 -4.40
CA ALA A 148 27.75 29.38 -4.22
C ALA A 148 28.57 30.06 -5.32
N ARG A 149 28.09 30.11 -6.58
CA ARG A 149 28.73 30.86 -7.67
C ARG A 149 28.66 32.36 -7.43
N ALA A 150 27.48 32.87 -7.05
CA ALA A 150 27.28 34.29 -6.74
C ALA A 150 28.18 34.75 -5.59
N ALA A 151 28.30 33.96 -4.52
CA ALA A 151 29.17 34.26 -3.38
C ALA A 151 30.67 34.23 -3.70
N ARG A 152 31.10 33.55 -4.77
CA ARG A 152 32.50 33.54 -5.24
C ARG A 152 32.83 34.67 -6.22
N GLY A 153 31.81 35.32 -6.79
CA GLY A 153 31.96 36.43 -7.74
C GLY A 153 31.77 37.81 -7.11
N ALA A 154 31.46 37.88 -5.82
CA ALA A 154 31.39 39.10 -4.99
C ALA A 154 32.66 39.22 -4.13
#